data_AF-A0A9P5MPU6-F1
#
_entry.id   AF-A0A9P5MPU6-F1
#
_cell.length_a   1.000
_cell.length_b   1.000
_cell.length_c   1.000
_cell.angle_alpha   90.00
_cell.angle_beta   90.00
_cell.angle_gamma   90.00
#
_symmetry.space_group_name_H-M   'P 1'
#
loop_
_entity.id
_entity.type
_entity.pdbx_description
1 polymer ?
#
loop_
_entity_poly.entity_id
_entity_poly.type
_entity_poly.pdbx_seq_one_letter_code
_entity_poly.pdbx_strand_id
1 'polypeptide(L)'
;MSLLATPLTFLLFFSGFAVAQIVSPNCESTWSWSFNSLNQDPCKVAATMLGTCNGGTFTITPLQQGYLYYGPSGIDDSNLCKCSTVGYSLLSACGGCQGQTWVTWSEYSFNCTRTLPPSQFPNPVPSGIRVPHWALLDVTNENLWDFNKSYAAGGENSLACLFPCYCFTPVLTFIDSPELAPGSTPGPSSPSSPSSKAGDHRCRRPRRHSSNLPPCCGVVILSATASFTGIFCRAARA
;
A
#
# COMPACT_ATOMS: atom_id res chain seq x y z
N MET A 1 -44.96 -44.40 40.87
CA MET A 1 -44.50 -42.99 40.80
C MET A 1 -43.19 -42.99 40.04
N SER A 2 -43.22 -42.82 38.72
CA SER A 2 -42.01 -42.76 37.89
C SER A 2 -42.09 -41.47 37.09
N LEU A 3 -41.27 -40.50 37.49
CA LEU A 3 -41.20 -39.15 36.93
C LEU A 3 -40.55 -39.22 35.54
N LEU A 4 -41.31 -38.81 34.52
CA LEU A 4 -40.79 -38.52 33.19
C LEU A 4 -40.05 -37.17 33.26
N ALA A 5 -38.72 -37.20 33.24
CA ALA A 5 -37.90 -36.02 33.06
C ALA A 5 -37.71 -35.77 31.56
N THR A 6 -38.44 -34.80 31.01
CA THR A 6 -38.19 -34.24 29.68
C THR A 6 -36.96 -33.32 29.77
N PRO A 7 -35.90 -33.52 28.97
CA PRO A 7 -34.81 -32.56 28.89
C PRO A 7 -35.25 -31.44 27.94
N LEU A 8 -35.86 -30.40 28.51
CA LEU A 8 -36.11 -29.12 27.86
C LEU A 8 -34.84 -28.27 27.88
N THR A 9 -33.75 -28.67 27.22
CA THR A 9 -32.52 -27.86 27.20
C THR A 9 -31.55 -28.28 26.07
N PHE A 10 -31.80 -27.82 24.84
CA PHE A 10 -30.73 -27.66 23.83
C PHE A 10 -31.14 -26.65 22.74
N LEU A 11 -31.52 -25.44 23.13
CA LEU A 11 -31.83 -24.34 22.19
C LEU A 11 -31.10 -23.03 22.53
N LEU A 12 -29.83 -23.11 22.94
CA LEU A 12 -28.87 -21.99 22.99
C LEU A 12 -27.50 -22.67 22.76
N PHE A 13 -26.73 -22.47 21.68
CA PHE A 13 -25.95 -21.28 21.37
C PHE A 13 -25.46 -21.37 19.91
N PHE A 14 -26.17 -20.76 18.96
CA PHE A 14 -25.53 -20.23 17.76
C PHE A 14 -25.35 -18.72 18.00
N SER A 15 -24.39 -18.36 18.85
CA SER A 15 -23.88 -16.99 18.88
C SER A 15 -23.19 -16.77 17.53
N GLY A 16 -23.96 -16.31 16.54
CA GLY A 16 -23.46 -15.99 15.22
C GLY A 16 -22.37 -14.93 15.34
N PHE A 17 -21.15 -15.28 14.93
CA PHE A 17 -20.10 -14.29 14.73
C PHE A 17 -20.56 -13.37 13.59
N ALA A 18 -20.91 -12.12 13.91
CA ALA A 18 -21.15 -11.12 12.89
C ALA A 18 -19.80 -10.79 12.24
N VAL A 19 -19.52 -11.39 11.08
CA VAL A 19 -18.36 -11.05 10.27
C VAL A 19 -18.62 -9.68 9.62
N ALA A 20 -17.65 -8.78 9.65
CA ALA A 20 -17.74 -7.52 8.92
C ALA A 20 -17.97 -7.79 7.42
N GLN A 21 -18.97 -7.14 6.83
CA GLN A 21 -19.40 -7.38 5.46
C GLN A 21 -18.77 -6.34 4.52
N ILE A 22 -18.01 -6.81 3.52
CA ILE A 22 -17.51 -6.01 2.40
C ILE A 22 -18.23 -6.47 1.14
N VAL A 23 -19.02 -5.58 0.54
CA VAL A 23 -19.78 -5.85 -0.69
C VAL A 23 -19.33 -4.88 -1.78
N SER A 24 -19.01 -5.41 -2.96
CA SER A 24 -18.62 -4.62 -4.12
C SER A 24 -19.08 -5.30 -5.42
N PRO A 25 -19.39 -4.54 -6.48
CA PRO A 25 -19.57 -5.11 -7.81
C PRO A 25 -18.25 -5.69 -8.32
N ASN A 26 -18.34 -6.63 -9.26
CA ASN A 26 -17.17 -7.12 -9.98
C ASN A 26 -16.90 -6.22 -11.18
N CYS A 27 -15.62 -6.02 -11.51
CA CYS A 27 -15.23 -5.34 -12.73
C CYS A 27 -15.16 -6.30 -13.92
N GLU A 28 -15.44 -5.78 -15.11
CA GLU A 28 -15.24 -6.50 -16.37
C GLU A 28 -13.76 -6.84 -16.62
N SER A 29 -13.49 -7.93 -17.31
CA SER A 29 -12.12 -8.44 -17.54
C SER A 29 -11.23 -7.49 -18.37
N THR A 30 -11.85 -6.60 -19.16
CA THR A 30 -11.18 -5.54 -19.92
C THR A 30 -10.49 -4.50 -19.02
N TRP A 31 -10.85 -4.45 -17.74
CA TRP A 31 -10.24 -3.59 -16.72
C TRP A 31 -9.14 -4.27 -15.90
N SER A 32 -8.67 -5.45 -16.32
CA SER A 32 -7.58 -6.19 -15.65
C SER A 32 -6.29 -5.38 -15.46
N TRP A 33 -6.02 -4.39 -16.32
CA TRP A 33 -4.90 -3.46 -16.16
C TRP A 33 -4.93 -2.70 -14.81
N SER A 34 -6.12 -2.47 -14.26
CA SER A 34 -6.34 -1.72 -13.02
C SER A 34 -6.20 -2.58 -11.77
N PHE A 35 -6.10 -3.90 -11.94
CA PHE A 35 -6.04 -4.83 -10.81
C PHE A 35 -4.70 -4.69 -10.10
N ASN A 36 -4.71 -4.93 -8.79
CA ASN A 36 -3.48 -4.94 -8.01
C ASN A 36 -2.73 -6.28 -8.15
N SER A 37 -1.55 -6.38 -7.54
CA SER A 37 -0.73 -7.61 -7.51
C SER A 37 -1.37 -8.82 -6.84
N LEU A 38 -2.47 -8.65 -6.11
CA LEU A 38 -3.28 -9.74 -5.55
C LEU A 38 -4.46 -10.11 -6.46
N ASN A 39 -4.46 -9.60 -7.70
CA ASN A 39 -5.49 -9.82 -8.69
C ASN A 39 -6.88 -9.34 -8.24
N GLN A 40 -6.91 -8.28 -7.43
CA GLN A 40 -8.15 -7.67 -6.91
C GLN A 40 -8.54 -6.49 -7.79
N ASP A 41 -9.82 -6.41 -8.12
CA ASP A 41 -10.39 -5.34 -8.91
C ASP A 41 -10.54 -4.03 -8.10
N PRO A 42 -10.64 -2.87 -8.77
CA PRO A 42 -10.71 -1.57 -8.10
C PRO A 42 -11.92 -1.43 -7.18
N CYS A 43 -13.07 -2.06 -7.49
CA CYS A 43 -14.25 -2.01 -6.63
C CYS A 43 -14.02 -2.75 -5.30
N LYS A 44 -13.37 -3.92 -5.34
CA LYS A 44 -13.00 -4.67 -4.14
C LYS A 44 -12.02 -3.90 -3.26
N VAL A 45 -11.00 -3.30 -3.88
CA VAL A 45 -10.01 -2.49 -3.16
C VAL A 45 -10.67 -1.24 -2.57
N ALA A 46 -11.53 -0.55 -3.32
CA ALA A 46 -12.31 0.60 -2.86
C ALA A 46 -13.15 0.26 -1.62
N ALA A 47 -13.98 -0.77 -1.71
CA ALA A 47 -14.88 -1.15 -0.61
C ALA A 47 -14.09 -1.50 0.65
N THR A 48 -13.00 -2.25 0.51
CA THR A 48 -12.21 -2.67 1.67
C THR A 48 -11.47 -1.49 2.32
N MET A 49 -10.89 -0.59 1.51
CA MET A 49 -10.21 0.60 2.02
C MET A 49 -11.20 1.53 2.72
N LEU A 50 -12.34 1.84 2.11
CA LEU A 50 -13.38 2.69 2.69
C LEU A 50 -14.02 2.06 3.94
N GLY A 51 -14.09 0.73 4.00
CA GLY A 51 -14.57 -0.01 5.17
C GLY A 51 -13.67 0.10 6.41
N THR A 52 -12.39 0.45 6.26
CA THR A 52 -11.49 0.61 7.41
C THR A 52 -11.93 1.71 8.37
N CYS A 53 -12.63 2.74 7.88
CA CYS A 53 -13.21 3.78 8.72
C CYS A 53 -14.59 3.40 9.32
N ASN A 54 -15.16 2.27 8.92
CA ASN A 54 -16.54 1.86 9.25
C ASN A 54 -16.58 0.45 9.85
N GLY A 55 -15.66 0.16 10.78
CA GLY A 55 -15.62 -1.13 11.49
C GLY A 55 -15.35 -2.34 10.57
N GLY A 56 -14.73 -2.11 9.41
CA GLY A 56 -14.49 -3.15 8.41
C GLY A 56 -15.70 -3.44 7.51
N THR A 57 -16.75 -2.60 7.53
CA THR A 57 -17.94 -2.78 6.71
C THR A 57 -18.08 -1.68 5.66
N PHE A 58 -18.40 -2.05 4.43
CA PHE A 58 -18.69 -1.09 3.37
C PHE A 58 -19.40 -1.79 2.21
N THR A 59 -20.36 -1.10 1.62
CA THR A 59 -21.10 -1.57 0.46
C THR A 59 -20.94 -0.58 -0.67
N ILE A 60 -20.38 -1.04 -1.78
CA ILE A 60 -20.45 -0.34 -3.06
C ILE A 60 -21.60 -0.96 -3.83
N THR A 61 -22.64 -0.16 -4.09
CA THR A 61 -23.80 -0.60 -4.88
C THR A 61 -23.42 -0.59 -6.37
N PRO A 62 -23.78 -1.63 -7.14
CA PRO A 62 -23.59 -1.62 -8.59
C PRO A 62 -24.29 -0.43 -9.24
N LEU A 63 -23.61 0.25 -10.17
CA LEU A 63 -24.18 1.39 -10.89
C LEU A 63 -25.11 0.94 -12.02
N GLN A 64 -26.22 1.66 -12.17
CA GLN A 64 -27.05 1.60 -13.38
C GLN A 64 -26.53 2.60 -14.42
N GLN A 65 -26.99 2.47 -15.67
CA GLN A 65 -26.63 3.40 -16.74
C GLN A 65 -26.97 4.86 -16.37
N GLY A 66 -25.97 5.74 -16.46
CA GLY A 66 -26.10 7.16 -16.14
C GLY A 66 -25.95 7.51 -14.66
N TYR A 67 -25.70 6.52 -13.79
CA TYR A 67 -25.41 6.76 -12.37
C TYR A 67 -23.92 6.82 -12.11
N LEU A 68 -23.53 7.61 -11.10
CA LEU A 68 -22.15 7.87 -10.72
C LEU A 68 -21.96 7.67 -9.22
N TYR A 69 -20.73 7.37 -8.81
CA TYR A 69 -20.36 7.44 -7.40
C TYR A 69 -20.05 8.89 -7.02
N TYR A 70 -20.78 9.38 -6.02
CA TYR A 70 -20.51 10.65 -5.36
C TYR A 70 -19.76 10.41 -4.05
N GLY A 71 -19.17 11.48 -3.50
CA GLY A 71 -18.62 11.43 -2.15
C GLY A 71 -19.71 11.47 -1.07
N PRO A 72 -19.36 11.85 0.16
CA PRO A 72 -20.30 11.91 1.26
C PRO A 72 -21.58 12.69 0.91
N SER A 73 -22.75 12.13 1.21
CA SER A 73 -24.04 12.77 0.92
C SER A 73 -24.33 13.98 1.83
N GLY A 74 -23.59 14.08 2.94
CA GLY A 74 -23.63 15.18 3.89
C GLY A 74 -22.46 15.08 4.86
N ILE A 75 -22.37 16.05 5.76
CA ILE A 75 -21.28 16.15 6.74
C ILE A 75 -21.27 14.93 7.69
N ASP A 76 -22.45 14.45 8.09
CA ASP A 76 -22.56 13.29 9.00
C ASP A 76 -22.13 11.96 8.35
N ASP A 77 -22.15 11.89 7.01
CA ASP A 77 -21.68 10.74 6.23
C ASP A 77 -20.18 10.83 5.89
N SER A 78 -19.56 11.97 6.21
CA SER A 78 -18.19 12.34 5.87
C SER A 78 -17.18 11.74 6.85
N ASN A 79 -16.09 11.19 6.32
CA ASN A 79 -14.94 10.74 7.12
C ASN A 79 -13.66 10.80 6.30
N LEU A 80 -12.50 10.70 6.95
CA LEU A 80 -11.21 10.82 6.29
C LEU A 80 -10.94 9.74 5.22
N CYS A 81 -11.55 8.54 5.32
CA CYS A 81 -11.40 7.52 4.27
C CYS A 81 -12.14 7.97 3.00
N LYS A 82 -13.40 8.40 3.14
CA LYS A 82 -14.20 8.92 2.03
C LYS A 82 -13.64 10.23 1.49
N CYS A 83 -13.02 11.06 2.33
CA CYS A 83 -12.44 12.35 1.93
C CYS A 83 -10.96 12.28 1.54
N SER A 84 -10.52 11.12 1.05
CA SER A 84 -9.16 10.91 0.55
C SER A 84 -9.14 10.82 -0.98
N THR A 85 -8.07 11.31 -1.59
CA THR A 85 -7.83 11.19 -3.03
C THR A 85 -7.66 9.74 -3.48
N VAL A 86 -7.19 8.87 -2.57
CA VAL A 86 -7.09 7.42 -2.79
C VAL A 86 -8.48 6.78 -2.88
N GLY A 87 -9.39 7.11 -1.95
CA GLY A 87 -10.78 6.65 -2.00
C GLY A 87 -11.50 7.11 -3.25
N TYR A 88 -11.32 8.38 -3.63
CA TYR A 88 -11.85 8.94 -4.88
C TYR A 88 -11.34 8.22 -6.12
N SER A 89 -10.02 7.98 -6.22
CA SER A 89 -9.43 7.31 -7.38
C SER A 89 -9.94 5.88 -7.52
N LEU A 90 -9.99 5.14 -6.42
CA LEU A 90 -10.50 3.77 -6.39
C LEU A 90 -11.98 3.68 -6.80
N LEU A 91 -12.83 4.61 -6.31
CA LEU A 91 -14.24 4.67 -6.71
C LEU A 91 -14.42 5.13 -8.17
N SER A 92 -13.60 6.06 -8.65
CA SER A 92 -13.66 6.51 -10.05
C SER A 92 -13.33 5.38 -11.02
N ALA A 93 -12.27 4.61 -10.73
CA ALA A 93 -11.94 3.41 -11.50
C ALA A 93 -13.02 2.32 -11.36
N CYS A 94 -13.64 2.16 -10.19
CA CYS A 94 -14.76 1.25 -10.00
C CYS A 94 -15.99 1.66 -10.83
N GLY A 95 -16.29 2.96 -10.94
CA GLY A 95 -17.33 3.46 -11.83
C GLY A 95 -17.00 3.19 -13.30
N GLY A 96 -15.77 3.48 -13.70
CA GLY A 96 -15.25 3.19 -15.04
C GLY A 96 -15.35 1.71 -15.41
N CYS A 97 -15.00 0.81 -14.49
CA CYS A 97 -15.05 -0.63 -14.74
C CYS A 97 -16.47 -1.20 -14.88
N GLN A 98 -17.48 -0.46 -14.38
CA GLN A 98 -18.90 -0.75 -14.57
C GLN A 98 -19.49 -0.05 -15.80
N GLY A 99 -18.64 0.55 -16.64
CA GLY A 99 -19.05 1.25 -17.85
C GLY A 99 -19.68 2.63 -17.61
N GLN A 100 -19.51 3.20 -16.42
CA GLN A 100 -19.98 4.54 -16.08
C GLN A 100 -18.83 5.55 -16.07
N THR A 101 -19.16 6.83 -15.95
CA THR A 101 -18.17 7.91 -15.78
C THR A 101 -17.92 8.19 -14.29
N TRP A 102 -17.15 9.23 -14.01
CA TRP A 102 -16.83 9.69 -12.67
C TRP A 102 -16.97 11.21 -12.58
N VAL A 103 -17.23 11.69 -11.37
CA VAL A 103 -17.33 13.12 -11.06
C VAL A 103 -15.94 13.74 -10.87
N THR A 104 -15.87 15.06 -10.88
CA THR A 104 -14.63 15.78 -10.54
C THR A 104 -14.27 15.58 -9.06
N TRP A 105 -13.01 15.81 -8.70
CA TRP A 105 -12.58 15.75 -7.31
C TRP A 105 -13.36 16.74 -6.44
N SER A 106 -13.58 17.96 -6.93
CA SER A 106 -14.33 19.02 -6.21
C SER A 106 -15.78 18.62 -5.95
N GLU A 107 -16.46 18.00 -6.91
CA GLU A 107 -17.82 17.48 -6.73
C GLU A 107 -17.84 16.32 -5.72
N TYR A 108 -16.87 15.40 -5.83
CA TYR A 108 -16.76 14.29 -4.89
C TYR A 108 -16.50 14.77 -3.46
N SER A 109 -15.56 15.69 -3.27
CA SER A 109 -15.17 16.20 -1.96
C SER A 109 -16.06 17.32 -1.44
N PHE A 110 -17.20 17.61 -2.08
CA PHE A 110 -18.03 18.77 -1.76
C PHE A 110 -18.46 18.81 -0.29
N ASN A 111 -18.87 17.67 0.27
CA ASN A 111 -19.29 17.54 1.68
C ASN A 111 -18.15 17.10 2.62
N CYS A 112 -16.89 17.23 2.19
CA CYS A 112 -15.74 16.94 3.03
C CYS A 112 -15.33 18.16 3.84
N THR A 113 -15.51 18.13 5.16
CA THR A 113 -15.02 19.19 6.05
C THR A 113 -13.50 19.24 6.10
N ARG A 114 -12.85 18.09 5.90
CA ARG A 114 -11.39 17.96 5.84
C ARG A 114 -11.00 16.88 4.85
N THR A 115 -10.00 17.18 4.02
CA THR A 115 -9.35 16.22 3.13
C THR A 115 -7.94 15.90 3.63
N LEU A 116 -7.42 14.75 3.21
CA LEU A 116 -6.01 14.41 3.42
C LEU A 116 -5.14 14.99 2.31
N PRO A 117 -3.83 15.18 2.55
CA PRO A 117 -2.90 15.45 1.47
C PRO A 117 -3.01 14.39 0.35
N PRO A 118 -2.69 14.74 -0.91
CA PRO A 118 -2.68 13.78 -2.01
C PRO A 118 -1.91 12.50 -1.68
N SER A 119 -2.36 11.38 -2.23
CA SER A 119 -1.71 10.07 -2.09
C SER A 119 -1.71 9.50 -0.66
N GLN A 120 -2.41 10.10 0.31
CA GLN A 120 -2.48 9.63 1.69
C GLN A 120 -3.83 8.99 2.02
N PHE A 121 -3.79 8.05 2.96
CA PHE A 121 -4.98 7.36 3.48
C PHE A 121 -4.89 7.26 5.02
N PRO A 122 -5.98 7.48 5.76
CA PRO A 122 -5.92 7.71 7.21
C PRO A 122 -5.72 6.44 8.03
N ASN A 123 -5.81 5.27 7.41
CA ASN A 123 -5.74 3.96 8.07
C ASN A 123 -4.69 3.07 7.39
N PRO A 124 -4.09 2.12 8.12
CA PRO A 124 -3.22 1.14 7.51
C PRO A 124 -4.01 0.27 6.51
N VAL A 125 -3.33 -0.14 5.44
CA VAL A 125 -3.92 -1.06 4.44
C VAL A 125 -4.20 -2.41 5.12
N PRO A 126 -5.44 -2.92 5.07
CA PRO A 126 -5.79 -4.21 5.69
C PRO A 126 -4.98 -5.38 5.12
N SER A 127 -4.80 -6.41 5.94
CA SER A 127 -4.17 -7.66 5.49
C SER A 127 -4.95 -8.24 4.30
N GLY A 128 -4.22 -8.68 3.27
CA GLY A 128 -4.84 -9.23 2.06
C GLY A 128 -5.37 -8.19 1.07
N ILE A 129 -5.12 -6.90 1.28
CA ILE A 129 -5.38 -5.83 0.30
C ILE A 129 -4.07 -5.22 -0.18
N ARG A 130 -4.03 -4.80 -1.44
CA ARG A 130 -2.99 -3.93 -1.99
C ARG A 130 -3.61 -2.72 -2.67
N VAL A 131 -3.04 -1.55 -2.44
CA VAL A 131 -3.44 -0.33 -3.14
C VAL A 131 -2.58 -0.24 -4.42
N PRO A 132 -3.19 -0.22 -5.61
CA PRO A 132 -2.46 -0.01 -6.86
C PRO A 132 -1.74 1.35 -6.87
N HIS A 133 -0.59 1.44 -7.53
CA HIS A 133 0.14 2.71 -7.64
C HIS A 133 -0.69 3.82 -8.32
N TRP A 134 -1.46 3.48 -9.35
CA TRP A 134 -2.34 4.44 -10.03
C TRP A 134 -3.36 5.12 -9.09
N ALA A 135 -3.76 4.46 -7.99
CA ALA A 135 -4.72 5.03 -7.03
C ALA A 135 -4.08 6.09 -6.11
N LEU A 136 -2.76 6.24 -6.16
CA LEU A 136 -1.99 7.20 -5.39
C LEU A 136 -1.58 8.42 -6.22
N LEU A 137 -1.98 8.52 -7.48
CA LEU A 137 -1.72 9.71 -8.28
C LEU A 137 -2.44 10.93 -7.70
N ASP A 138 -1.81 12.10 -7.81
CA ASP A 138 -2.43 13.35 -7.36
C ASP A 138 -3.49 13.81 -8.37
N VAL A 139 -4.75 13.71 -7.97
CA VAL A 139 -5.92 14.14 -8.76
C VAL A 139 -6.36 15.58 -8.46
N THR A 140 -5.75 16.23 -7.47
CA THR A 140 -6.25 17.52 -6.96
C THR A 140 -5.94 18.69 -7.89
N ASN A 141 -4.78 18.66 -8.56
CA ASN A 141 -4.35 19.72 -9.48
C ASN A 141 -5.23 19.79 -10.73
N GLU A 142 -5.62 18.63 -11.27
CA GLU A 142 -6.45 18.53 -12.48
C GLU A 142 -7.94 18.44 -12.16
N ASN A 143 -8.28 18.36 -10.86
CA ASN A 143 -9.62 18.21 -10.35
C ASN A 143 -10.35 16.99 -10.94
N LEU A 144 -9.63 15.96 -11.37
CA LEU A 144 -10.20 14.81 -12.06
C LEU A 144 -9.29 13.58 -11.96
N TRP A 145 -9.88 12.40 -11.81
CA TRP A 145 -9.19 11.14 -12.05
C TRP A 145 -9.02 10.92 -13.56
N ASP A 146 -7.78 10.77 -14.03
CA ASP A 146 -7.48 10.59 -15.45
C ASP A 146 -7.23 9.10 -15.75
N PHE A 147 -8.05 8.54 -16.65
CA PHE A 147 -7.94 7.15 -17.09
C PHE A 147 -6.59 6.85 -17.74
N ASN A 148 -6.10 7.70 -18.66
CA ASN A 148 -4.88 7.46 -19.42
C ASN A 148 -3.65 7.52 -18.52
N LYS A 149 -3.62 8.46 -17.57
CA LYS A 149 -2.54 8.56 -16.58
C LYS A 149 -2.53 7.37 -15.64
N SER A 150 -3.72 6.95 -15.19
CA SER A 150 -3.85 5.78 -14.32
C SER A 150 -3.43 4.50 -15.04
N TYR A 151 -3.84 4.35 -16.30
CA TYR A 151 -3.43 3.25 -17.17
C TYR A 151 -1.91 3.23 -17.37
N ALA A 152 -1.30 4.38 -17.65
CA ALA A 152 0.14 4.50 -17.84
C ALA A 152 0.95 4.25 -16.55
N ALA A 153 0.41 4.59 -15.38
CA ALA A 153 1.05 4.34 -14.10
C ALA A 153 1.01 2.86 -13.69
N GLY A 154 -0.03 2.13 -14.09
CA GLY A 154 -0.15 0.68 -13.87
C GLY A 154 -0.42 0.26 -12.42
N GLY A 155 -0.48 -1.06 -12.21
CA GLY A 155 -0.97 -1.70 -10.97
C GLY A 155 0.10 -2.31 -10.06
N GLU A 156 1.40 -2.11 -10.32
CA GLU A 156 2.45 -2.61 -9.41
C GLU A 156 2.50 -1.79 -8.11
N ASN A 157 2.70 -2.49 -6.99
CA ASN A 157 2.34 -2.02 -5.65
C ASN A 157 3.11 -0.78 -5.17
N SER A 158 2.46 0.00 -4.31
CA SER A 158 3.15 0.72 -3.23
C SER A 158 3.02 -0.10 -1.94
N LEU A 159 3.99 -1.00 -1.71
CA LEU A 159 4.17 -1.67 -0.43
C LEU A 159 4.85 -0.71 0.54
N ALA A 160 4.31 -0.64 1.76
CA ALA A 160 4.84 0.08 2.92
C ALA A 160 4.54 1.59 2.98
N CYS A 161 3.67 1.93 3.95
CA CYS A 161 3.50 3.26 4.52
C CYS A 161 2.78 4.33 3.68
N LEU A 162 1.44 4.35 3.79
CA LEU A 162 0.62 5.56 3.53
C LEU A 162 0.64 6.56 4.71
N PHE A 163 1.65 6.43 5.58
CA PHE A 163 1.99 7.34 6.66
C PHE A 163 3.48 7.67 6.54
N PRO A 164 3.98 8.78 7.12
CA PRO A 164 5.41 8.91 7.33
C PRO A 164 5.87 7.71 8.17
N CYS A 165 6.52 6.75 7.51
CA CYS A 165 7.23 5.67 8.16
C CYS A 165 8.27 6.33 9.09
N TYR A 166 8.02 6.36 10.39
CA TYR A 166 9.13 6.46 11.34
C TYR A 166 9.88 5.16 11.21
N CYS A 167 10.93 5.18 10.38
CA CYS A 167 11.95 4.14 10.38
C CYS A 167 12.59 4.15 11.76
N PHE A 168 12.08 3.34 12.70
CA PHE A 168 12.89 2.93 13.85
C PHE A 168 14.01 2.06 13.29
N THR A 169 15.16 2.65 13.04
CA THR A 169 16.39 1.89 12.88
C THR A 169 16.62 1.16 14.20
N PRO A 170 16.72 -0.18 14.23
CA PRO A 170 17.32 -0.83 15.38
C PRO A 170 18.76 -0.36 15.42
N VAL A 171 19.10 0.49 16.38
CA VAL A 171 20.49 0.85 16.67
C VAL A 171 21.15 -0.43 17.20
N LEU A 172 21.74 -1.21 16.31
CA LEU A 172 22.70 -2.24 16.66
C LEU A 172 23.97 -1.53 17.13
N THR A 173 24.11 -1.35 18.44
CA THR A 173 25.39 -0.99 19.05
C THR A 173 26.37 -2.16 18.85
N PHE A 174 27.19 -2.09 17.80
CA PHE A 174 28.37 -2.94 17.68
C PHE A 174 29.39 -2.46 18.73
N ILE A 175 29.68 -3.31 19.71
CA ILE A 175 30.82 -3.13 20.61
C ILE A 175 32.07 -3.52 19.82
N ASP A 176 32.89 -2.52 19.50
CA ASP A 176 34.20 -2.69 18.88
C ASP A 176 35.12 -3.52 19.79
N SER A 177 35.65 -4.63 19.24
CA SER A 177 36.77 -5.37 19.84
C SER A 177 38.07 -4.89 19.20
N PRO A 178 39.11 -4.51 19.95
CA PRO A 178 40.38 -4.09 19.37
C PRO A 178 41.23 -5.31 18.98
N GLU A 179 41.50 -5.47 17.67
CA GLU A 179 42.48 -6.43 17.17
C GLU A 179 43.86 -5.78 17.02
N LEU A 180 44.87 -6.43 17.61
CA LEU A 180 46.29 -6.09 17.53
C LEU A 180 46.88 -6.49 16.15
N ALA A 181 47.56 -5.57 15.48
CA ALA A 181 48.52 -5.86 14.42
C ALA A 181 49.85 -6.40 15.02
N PRO A 182 50.69 -7.16 14.27
CA PRO A 182 51.69 -6.49 13.42
C PRO A 182 52.23 -7.28 12.18
N GLY A 183 52.93 -6.57 11.28
CA GLY A 183 54.08 -7.07 10.50
C GLY A 183 53.86 -7.35 9.00
N SER A 184 54.22 -6.46 8.05
CA SER A 184 55.55 -6.19 7.43
C SER A 184 56.01 -7.19 6.36
N THR A 185 56.08 -6.82 5.05
CA THR A 185 57.29 -6.78 4.17
C THR A 185 57.00 -6.56 2.66
N PRO A 186 57.99 -6.14 1.82
CA PRO A 186 57.80 -5.44 0.52
C PRO A 186 58.39 -6.10 -0.78
N GLY A 187 57.77 -5.79 -1.96
CA GLY A 187 58.33 -5.71 -3.35
C GLY A 187 58.87 -6.98 -4.06
N PRO A 188 59.23 -6.98 -5.38
CA PRO A 188 59.10 -5.96 -6.45
C PRO A 188 58.71 -6.47 -7.91
N SER A 189 58.36 -5.50 -8.80
CA SER A 189 58.59 -5.34 -10.27
C SER A 189 58.21 -6.38 -11.38
N SER A 190 57.24 -5.98 -12.26
CA SER A 190 57.14 -5.88 -13.76
C SER A 190 57.73 -6.96 -14.73
N PRO A 191 57.47 -6.97 -16.09
CA PRO A 191 56.60 -6.17 -16.98
C PRO A 191 55.77 -6.97 -18.06
N SER A 192 54.94 -6.25 -18.86
CA SER A 192 54.75 -6.33 -20.34
C SER A 192 53.29 -6.33 -20.88
N SER A 193 53.07 -5.41 -21.84
CA SER A 193 51.87 -5.04 -22.61
C SER A 193 51.57 -6.04 -23.78
N PRO A 194 50.64 -5.82 -24.77
CA PRO A 194 49.75 -4.67 -25.03
C PRO A 194 48.31 -4.93 -25.56
N SER A 195 47.54 -3.82 -25.57
CA SER A 195 46.60 -3.36 -26.60
C SER A 195 45.27 -4.08 -26.84
N SER A 196 44.17 -3.37 -26.55
CA SER A 196 43.10 -3.10 -27.53
C SER A 196 42.30 -1.85 -27.13
N LYS A 197 42.03 -1.02 -28.14
CA LYS A 197 41.38 0.30 -28.14
C LYS A 197 39.92 0.22 -27.68
N ALA A 198 39.46 1.20 -26.88
CA ALA A 198 38.07 1.64 -26.87
C ALA A 198 37.99 3.12 -26.44
N GLY A 199 37.20 3.87 -27.20
CA GLY A 199 37.23 5.33 -27.28
C GLY A 199 36.74 6.09 -26.05
N ASP A 200 37.30 7.29 -25.95
CA ASP A 200 37.05 8.37 -25.01
C ASP A 200 35.68 9.02 -25.27
N HIS A 201 34.73 8.84 -24.35
CA HIS A 201 33.61 9.75 -24.16
C HIS A 201 33.58 10.27 -22.72
N ARG A 202 34.28 11.39 -22.54
CA ARG A 202 34.16 12.36 -21.45
C ARG A 202 32.73 12.50 -20.90
N CYS A 203 32.51 12.06 -19.67
CA CYS A 203 31.43 12.63 -18.84
C CYS A 203 31.84 14.03 -18.37
N ARG A 204 31.30 15.06 -19.02
CA ARG A 204 31.28 16.43 -18.49
C ARG A 204 30.42 16.46 -17.22
N ARG A 205 31.02 16.84 -16.08
CA ARG A 205 30.30 17.26 -14.86
C ARG A 205 29.43 18.49 -15.14
N PRO A 206 28.14 18.49 -14.79
CA PRO A 206 27.40 19.72 -14.57
C PRO A 206 27.69 20.28 -13.17
N ARG A 207 27.62 21.61 -13.07
CA ARG A 207 27.83 22.41 -11.86
C ARG A 207 26.83 22.03 -10.76
N ARG A 208 27.32 22.04 -9.52
CA ARG A 208 26.54 21.97 -8.28
C ARG A 208 25.54 23.13 -8.23
N HIS A 209 24.26 22.80 -8.09
CA HIS A 209 23.33 23.60 -7.29
C HIS A 209 22.72 22.68 -6.23
N SER A 210 22.67 23.21 -5.02
CA SER A 210 22.39 22.55 -3.75
C SER A 210 21.03 21.85 -3.70
N SER A 211 21.03 20.54 -3.49
CA SER A 211 19.85 19.76 -3.09
C SER A 211 20.23 18.86 -1.90
N ASN A 212 19.60 19.11 -0.75
CA ASN A 212 19.55 18.18 0.36
C ASN A 212 18.53 17.09 -0.01
N LEU A 213 19.00 15.95 -0.50
CA LEU A 213 18.24 14.70 -0.61
C LEU A 213 19.13 13.55 -0.09
N PRO A 214 18.64 12.68 0.81
CA PRO A 214 19.42 11.56 1.36
C PRO A 214 19.50 10.39 0.35
N PRO A 215 20.51 9.50 0.49
CA PRO A 215 20.76 8.42 -0.47
C PRO A 215 19.75 7.28 -0.33
N CYS A 216 19.24 6.80 -1.46
CA CYS A 216 18.45 5.58 -1.53
C CYS A 216 19.31 4.36 -1.15
N CYS A 217 18.82 3.53 -0.22
CA CYS A 217 19.43 2.28 0.20
C CYS A 217 19.62 1.33 -0.99
N GLY A 218 20.86 0.99 -1.30
CA GLY A 218 21.20 -0.17 -2.12
C GLY A 218 20.95 -1.46 -1.34
N VAL A 219 20.21 -2.39 -1.93
CA VAL A 219 20.03 -3.75 -1.39
C VAL A 219 21.27 -4.56 -1.78
N VAL A 220 22.07 -4.95 -0.78
CA VAL A 220 23.10 -5.99 -0.94
C VAL A 220 22.43 -7.33 -0.65
N ILE A 221 22.27 -8.16 -1.67
CA ILE A 221 21.83 -9.55 -1.51
C ILE A 221 23.07 -10.38 -1.13
N LEU A 222 23.18 -10.76 0.15
CA LEU A 222 24.06 -11.84 0.58
C LEU A 222 23.20 -13.09 0.81
N SER A 223 23.32 -14.04 -0.10
CA SER A 223 22.82 -15.40 0.05
C SER A 223 23.72 -16.16 1.02
N ALA A 224 23.20 -16.56 2.18
CA ALA A 224 23.84 -17.58 3.01
C ALA A 224 22.76 -18.48 3.64
N THR A 225 22.80 -19.74 3.25
CA THR A 225 22.05 -20.86 3.80
C THR A 225 22.55 -21.21 5.21
N ALA A 226 21.69 -21.20 6.23
CA ALA A 226 21.86 -22.03 7.42
C ALA A 226 20.56 -22.13 8.23
N SER A 227 20.20 -23.37 8.54
CA SER A 227 19.03 -23.81 9.29
C SER A 227 19.20 -23.74 10.81
N PHE A 228 18.07 -23.84 11.52
CA PHE A 228 17.89 -24.05 12.98
C PHE A 228 18.27 -22.85 13.87
N THR A 229 17.54 -22.45 14.91
CA THR A 229 16.70 -23.18 15.87
C THR A 229 15.78 -22.15 16.57
N GLY A 230 14.58 -22.56 16.98
CA GLY A 230 13.62 -21.68 17.66
C GLY A 230 14.10 -21.15 19.01
N ILE A 231 13.69 -19.93 19.36
CA ILE A 231 13.89 -19.34 20.68
C ILE A 231 12.52 -18.93 21.25
N PHE A 232 12.18 -19.57 22.37
CA PHE A 232 11.06 -19.25 23.25
C PHE A 232 11.26 -17.89 23.92
N CYS A 233 10.24 -17.01 23.86
CA CYS A 233 10.15 -15.86 24.76
C CYS A 233 9.73 -16.34 26.17
N ARG A 234 10.61 -16.18 27.16
CA ARG A 234 10.22 -16.19 28.58
C ARG A 234 10.20 -14.76 29.08
N ALA A 235 9.03 -14.31 29.53
CA ALA A 235 8.82 -13.03 30.17
C ALA A 235 9.48 -13.02 31.56
N ALA A 236 10.27 -11.99 31.86
CA ALA A 236 10.66 -11.64 33.22
C ALA A 236 9.90 -10.36 33.63
N ARG A 237 9.17 -10.47 34.74
CA ARG A 237 8.47 -9.38 35.44
C ARG A 237 9.46 -8.33 35.93
N ALA A 238 9.00 -7.07 35.92
CA ALA A 238 9.29 -6.12 36.98
C ALA A 238 8.02 -6.00 37.85
#